data_AF-A0A699YYT1-F1
#
_entry.id   AF-A0A699YYT1-F1
#
_cell.length_a   1.000
_cell.length_b   1.000
_cell.length_c   1.000
_cell.angle_alpha   90.00
_cell.angle_beta   90.00
_cell.angle_gamma   90.00
#
_symmetry.space_group_name_H-M   'P 1'
#
loop_
_entity.id
_entity.type
_entity.pdbx_description
1 polymer ?
#
loop_
_entity_poly.entity_id
_entity_poly.type
_entity_poly.pdbx_seq_one_letter_code
_entity_poly.pdbx_strand_id
1 'polypeptide(L)'
;ESSNVTPLLFVLSTGSDPTAALLTFAQSTGYSSKIVGPRAAALIDSARKAGSWVLLQNCHLAPSWMASLEKICESIKPENTDPDFRLWMTSLPSPAFPVAILQSSIKMSNEPPAGLRANLRRSYALDPISNPEFFESCPKPRAFKALLYGLAFMHAFVQERRKFGPMGWNIPYGFDDGDLRISVRQLHMYLAESPEVPFDALKYSIGECNYGGRVTDDKDRRLLNTILSNIYRPEILTEVPFKLSASGTYVVPLEGDYASYLRAINMLPVFPQPEV
;
A
#
# COMPACT_ATOMS: atom_id res chain seq x y z
N GLU A 1 -4.21 22.36 -12.61
CA GLU A 1 -5.65 22.62 -12.42
C GLU A 1 -6.46 21.68 -13.30
N SER A 2 -7.64 21.25 -12.85
CA SER A 2 -8.56 20.38 -13.60
C SER A 2 -9.83 21.11 -14.00
N SER A 3 -10.42 20.72 -15.12
CA SER A 3 -11.69 21.27 -15.64
C SER A 3 -12.89 20.45 -15.18
N ASN A 4 -14.08 21.07 -15.15
CA ASN A 4 -15.35 20.42 -14.86
C ASN A 4 -15.83 19.45 -15.94
N VAL A 5 -15.27 19.50 -17.15
CA VAL A 5 -15.62 18.57 -18.24
C VAL A 5 -14.57 17.50 -18.51
N THR A 6 -13.44 17.57 -17.81
CA THR A 6 -12.32 16.64 -17.98
C THR A 6 -12.33 15.64 -16.82
N PRO A 7 -12.67 14.37 -17.05
CA PRO A 7 -12.62 13.37 -16.00
C PRO A 7 -11.19 13.16 -15.48
N LEU A 8 -11.08 12.77 -14.21
CA LEU A 8 -9.84 12.51 -13.50
C LEU A 8 -9.73 11.01 -13.25
N LEU A 9 -8.74 10.36 -13.86
CA LEU A 9 -8.56 8.91 -13.77
C LEU A 9 -7.28 8.56 -13.02
N PHE A 10 -7.42 7.87 -11.88
CA PHE A 10 -6.32 7.14 -11.28
C PHE A 10 -6.18 5.76 -11.92
N VAL A 11 -5.07 5.57 -12.62
CA VAL A 11 -4.63 4.25 -13.08
C VAL A 11 -3.94 3.57 -11.90
N LEU A 12 -4.62 2.59 -11.33
CA LEU A 12 -4.16 1.89 -10.14
C LEU A 12 -3.00 0.97 -10.48
N SER A 13 -2.02 0.95 -9.58
CA SER A 13 -1.04 -0.12 -9.50
C SER A 13 -1.47 -1.05 -8.38
N THR A 14 -1.40 -2.35 -8.60
CA THR A 14 -1.65 -3.37 -7.57
C THR A 14 -0.81 -3.11 -6.31
N GLY A 15 -1.46 -2.96 -5.16
CA GLY A 15 -0.81 -2.63 -3.87
C GLY A 15 -0.75 -1.12 -3.56
N SER A 16 -1.29 -0.26 -4.43
CA SER A 16 -1.37 1.19 -4.23
C SER A 16 -2.78 1.68 -4.57
N ASP A 17 -3.56 2.02 -3.53
CA ASP A 17 -4.88 2.63 -3.68
C ASP A 17 -4.87 4.08 -3.15
N PRO A 18 -4.96 5.11 -4.03
CA PRO A 18 -4.97 6.51 -3.63
C PRO A 18 -6.32 6.96 -3.05
N THR A 19 -7.33 6.08 -2.97
CA THR A 19 -8.67 6.42 -2.50
C THR A 19 -8.62 7.15 -1.16
N ALA A 20 -7.91 6.61 -0.16
CA ALA A 20 -7.88 7.23 1.17
C ALA A 20 -7.35 8.67 1.13
N ALA A 21 -6.24 8.89 0.41
CA ALA A 21 -5.68 10.23 0.22
C ALA A 21 -6.63 11.16 -0.54
N LEU A 22 -7.33 10.65 -1.55
CA LEU A 22 -8.32 11.41 -2.32
C LEU A 22 -9.54 11.80 -1.47
N LEU A 23 -10.03 10.91 -0.60
CA LEU A 23 -11.13 11.21 0.31
C LEU A 23 -10.73 12.30 1.32
N THR A 24 -9.52 12.22 1.89
CA THR A 24 -8.97 13.27 2.77
C THR A 24 -8.82 14.60 2.02
N PHE A 25 -8.35 14.56 0.78
CA PHE A 25 -8.24 15.76 -0.06
C PHE A 25 -9.61 16.39 -0.33
N ALA A 26 -10.60 15.60 -0.76
CA ALA A 26 -11.97 16.07 -1.01
C ALA A 26 -12.56 16.77 0.23
N GLN A 27 -12.41 16.16 1.41
CA GLN A 27 -12.85 16.74 2.67
C GLN A 27 -12.15 18.07 2.98
N SER A 28 -10.83 18.16 2.76
CA SER A 28 -10.08 19.40 2.97
C SER A 28 -10.50 20.55 2.05
N THR A 29 -11.03 20.21 0.87
CA THR A 29 -11.56 21.16 -0.11
C THR A 29 -13.06 21.45 0.06
N GLY A 30 -13.71 20.89 1.08
CA GLY A 30 -15.14 21.11 1.36
C GLY A 30 -16.11 20.26 0.53
N TYR A 31 -15.62 19.31 -0.28
CA TYR A 31 -16.45 18.45 -1.12
C TYR A 31 -16.67 17.07 -0.47
N SER A 32 -17.91 16.58 -0.53
CA SER A 32 -18.26 15.22 -0.10
C SER A 32 -18.20 14.25 -1.28
N SER A 33 -17.29 13.29 -1.22
CA SER A 33 -17.21 12.21 -2.21
C SER A 33 -18.27 11.14 -1.92
N LYS A 34 -19.14 10.85 -2.89
CA LYS A 34 -20.03 9.69 -2.83
C LYS A 34 -19.42 8.51 -3.62
N ILE A 35 -19.25 7.38 -2.94
CA ILE A 35 -18.77 6.10 -3.50
C ILE A 35 -19.95 5.38 -4.15
N VAL A 36 -19.77 4.76 -5.33
CA VAL A 36 -20.93 4.27 -6.10
C VAL A 36 -20.82 2.86 -6.70
N GLY A 37 -21.90 2.10 -6.52
CA GLY A 37 -22.32 0.90 -7.28
C GLY A 37 -23.48 1.22 -8.26
N PRO A 38 -24.60 0.46 -8.32
CA PRO A 38 -25.61 0.51 -9.41
C PRO A 38 -26.37 1.85 -9.61
N ARG A 39 -26.11 2.88 -8.79
CA ARG A 39 -26.71 4.24 -8.89
C ARG A 39 -25.78 5.30 -9.48
N ALA A 40 -24.65 4.89 -10.08
CA ALA A 40 -23.61 5.80 -10.60
C ALA A 40 -24.15 6.88 -11.56
N ALA A 41 -24.99 6.53 -12.53
CA ALA A 41 -25.49 7.48 -13.53
C ALA A 41 -26.30 8.64 -12.91
N ALA A 42 -27.25 8.33 -12.02
CA ALA A 42 -28.07 9.35 -11.36
C ALA A 42 -27.25 10.28 -10.46
N LEU A 43 -26.23 9.72 -9.83
CA LEU A 43 -25.34 10.47 -8.94
C LEU A 43 -24.46 11.44 -9.73
N ILE A 44 -23.92 11.01 -10.88
CA ILE A 44 -23.18 11.88 -11.80
C ILE A 44 -24.06 13.02 -12.28
N ASP A 45 -25.28 12.75 -12.75
CA ASP A 45 -26.17 13.82 -13.23
C ASP A 45 -26.55 14.81 -12.12
N SER A 46 -26.83 14.33 -10.91
CA SER A 46 -27.10 15.21 -9.77
C SER A 46 -25.88 16.05 -9.39
N ALA A 47 -24.69 15.44 -9.37
CA ALA A 47 -23.46 16.13 -8.98
C ALA A 47 -23.02 17.16 -10.02
N ARG A 48 -23.20 16.85 -11.30
CA ARG A 48 -22.94 17.73 -12.45
C ARG A 48 -23.76 19.02 -12.39
N LYS A 49 -24.99 18.95 -11.88
CA LYS A 49 -25.88 20.12 -11.69
C LYS A 49 -25.61 20.88 -10.40
N ALA A 50 -25.09 20.20 -9.36
CA ALA A 50 -24.93 20.75 -8.02
C ALA A 50 -23.49 21.21 -7.70
N GLY A 51 -22.55 21.05 -8.64
CA GLY A 51 -21.14 21.43 -8.40
C GLY A 51 -20.44 20.56 -7.36
N SER A 52 -20.69 19.24 -7.36
CA SER A 52 -20.09 18.32 -6.38
C SER A 52 -19.23 17.24 -7.01
N TRP A 53 -18.40 16.59 -6.19
CA TRP A 53 -17.44 15.60 -6.67
C TRP A 53 -18.00 14.18 -6.60
N VAL A 54 -17.70 13.39 -7.63
CA VAL A 54 -18.08 11.98 -7.70
C VAL A 54 -16.84 11.13 -7.80
N LEU A 55 -16.75 10.07 -7.01
CA LEU A 55 -15.68 9.07 -7.11
C LEU A 55 -16.26 7.72 -7.51
N LEU A 56 -15.92 7.28 -8.72
CA LEU A 56 -16.19 5.93 -9.19
C LEU A 56 -14.99 5.05 -8.88
N GLN A 57 -15.16 4.09 -7.98
CA GLN A 57 -14.06 3.19 -7.59
C GLN A 57 -14.08 1.91 -8.41
N ASN A 58 -12.89 1.41 -8.73
CA ASN A 58 -12.67 0.09 -9.32
C ASN A 58 -13.49 -0.14 -10.60
N CYS A 59 -13.49 0.82 -11.53
CA CYS A 59 -14.28 0.76 -12.76
C CYS A 59 -14.04 -0.52 -13.58
N HIS A 60 -12.82 -1.06 -13.58
CA HIS A 60 -12.48 -2.36 -14.19
C HIS A 60 -13.36 -3.55 -13.72
N LEU A 61 -13.98 -3.47 -12.54
CA LEU A 61 -14.88 -4.51 -12.03
C LEU A 61 -16.28 -4.48 -12.66
N ALA A 62 -16.61 -3.43 -13.42
CA ALA A 62 -17.93 -3.25 -14.06
C ALA A 62 -17.82 -3.12 -15.60
N PRO A 63 -17.25 -4.12 -16.30
CA PRO A 63 -16.99 -4.03 -17.75
C PRO A 63 -18.27 -3.79 -18.57
N SER A 64 -19.41 -4.37 -18.15
CA SER A 64 -20.70 -4.19 -18.82
C SER A 64 -21.24 -2.75 -18.75
N TRP A 65 -20.78 -1.94 -17.79
CA TRP A 65 -21.22 -0.55 -17.62
C TRP A 65 -20.35 0.46 -18.38
N MET A 66 -19.17 0.06 -18.87
CA MET A 66 -18.19 0.94 -19.48
C MET A 66 -18.74 1.73 -20.69
N ALA A 67 -19.55 1.09 -21.54
CA ALA A 67 -20.21 1.78 -22.65
C ALA A 67 -21.25 2.83 -22.20
N SER A 68 -21.91 2.60 -21.05
CA SER A 68 -22.82 3.59 -20.48
C SER A 68 -22.05 4.77 -19.87
N LEU A 69 -20.94 4.47 -19.19
CA LEU A 69 -20.06 5.49 -18.64
C LEU A 69 -19.47 6.40 -19.73
N GLU A 70 -19.06 5.83 -20.86
CA GLU A 70 -18.56 6.59 -22.02
C GLU A 70 -19.59 7.61 -22.51
N LYS A 71 -20.83 7.17 -22.75
CA LYS A 71 -21.94 8.05 -23.13
C LYS A 71 -22.21 9.15 -22.10
N ILE A 72 -22.11 8.83 -20.81
CA ILE A 72 -22.26 9.82 -19.73
C ILE A 72 -21.15 10.86 -19.84
N CYS A 73 -19.88 10.45 -19.97
CA CYS A 73 -18.75 11.36 -20.12
C CYS A 73 -18.88 12.27 -21.35
N GLU A 74 -19.30 11.73 -22.50
CA GLU A 74 -19.55 12.52 -23.72
C GLU A 74 -20.67 13.56 -23.57
N SER A 75 -21.61 13.33 -22.66
CA SER A 75 -22.72 14.25 -22.39
C SER A 75 -22.33 15.43 -21.48
N ILE A 76 -21.19 15.34 -20.78
CA ILE A 76 -20.69 16.38 -19.88
C ILE A 76 -20.07 17.49 -20.74
N LYS A 77 -20.69 18.66 -20.74
CA LYS A 77 -20.24 19.82 -21.51
C LYS A 77 -20.25 21.09 -20.67
N PRO A 78 -19.46 22.13 -21.02
CA PRO A 78 -19.39 23.34 -20.21
C PRO A 78 -20.74 24.02 -20.06
N GLU A 79 -21.61 23.92 -21.07
CA GLU A 79 -22.91 24.61 -21.08
C GLU A 79 -23.92 23.98 -20.12
N ASN A 80 -23.72 22.72 -19.73
CA ASN A 80 -24.65 21.98 -18.90
C ASN A 80 -24.07 21.62 -17.52
N THR A 81 -22.78 21.87 -17.27
CA THR A 81 -22.05 21.36 -16.11
C THR A 81 -21.59 22.50 -15.22
N ASP A 82 -21.84 22.36 -13.92
CA ASP A 82 -21.38 23.31 -12.93
C ASP A 82 -19.83 23.40 -12.90
N PRO A 83 -19.23 24.60 -12.76
CA PRO A 83 -17.78 24.78 -12.73
C PRO A 83 -17.04 24.01 -11.62
N ASP A 84 -17.71 23.66 -10.53
CA ASP A 84 -17.12 22.97 -9.38
C ASP A 84 -17.24 21.44 -9.46
N PHE A 85 -18.03 20.92 -10.40
CA PHE A 85 -18.18 19.48 -10.60
C PHE A 85 -16.84 18.83 -10.96
N ARG A 86 -16.52 17.70 -10.33
CA ARG A 86 -15.37 16.85 -10.72
C ARG A 86 -15.76 15.38 -10.72
N LEU A 87 -15.47 14.70 -11.83
CA LEU A 87 -15.63 13.25 -11.96
C LEU A 87 -14.28 12.56 -11.76
N TRP A 88 -14.13 11.86 -10.64
CA TRP A 88 -12.99 11.02 -10.32
C TRP A 88 -13.30 9.56 -10.59
N MET A 89 -12.32 8.83 -11.12
CA MET A 89 -12.40 7.41 -11.42
C MET A 89 -11.14 6.70 -10.94
N THR A 90 -11.27 5.47 -10.44
CA THR A 90 -10.13 4.57 -10.21
C THR A 90 -10.31 3.28 -10.99
N SER A 91 -9.24 2.83 -11.64
CA SER A 91 -9.27 1.56 -12.37
C SER A 91 -7.88 0.93 -12.49
N LEU A 92 -7.80 -0.40 -12.37
CA LEU A 92 -6.66 -1.14 -12.95
C LEU A 92 -6.71 -1.03 -14.48
N PRO A 93 -5.57 -1.15 -15.18
CA PRO A 93 -5.55 -1.32 -16.62
C PRO A 93 -6.47 -2.45 -17.04
N SER A 94 -7.40 -2.18 -17.96
CA SER A 94 -8.39 -3.15 -18.42
C SER A 94 -8.70 -2.92 -19.89
N PRO A 95 -8.76 -3.97 -20.73
CA PRO A 95 -9.14 -3.84 -22.14
C PRO A 95 -10.61 -3.41 -22.32
N ALA A 96 -11.45 -3.58 -21.28
CA ALA A 96 -12.84 -3.17 -21.30
C ALA A 96 -13.04 -1.67 -21.00
N PHE A 97 -12.01 -0.97 -20.53
CA PHE A 97 -12.13 0.44 -20.17
C PHE A 97 -12.19 1.31 -21.45
N PRO A 98 -13.13 2.27 -21.58
CA PRO A 98 -13.34 2.98 -22.84
C PRO A 98 -12.15 3.84 -23.26
N VAL A 99 -11.70 3.66 -24.50
CA VAL A 99 -10.57 4.42 -25.06
C VAL A 99 -10.87 5.92 -25.13
N ALA A 100 -12.12 6.32 -25.40
CA ALA A 100 -12.49 7.74 -25.45
C ALA A 100 -12.34 8.42 -24.08
N ILE A 101 -12.73 7.74 -22.99
CA ILE A 101 -12.51 8.24 -21.62
C ILE A 101 -11.02 8.28 -21.32
N LEU A 102 -10.25 7.25 -21.72
CA LEU A 102 -8.80 7.31 -21.58
C LEU A 102 -8.27 8.53 -22.31
N GLN A 103 -8.55 8.75 -23.59
CA GLN A 103 -8.01 9.88 -24.33
C GLN A 103 -8.41 11.24 -23.72
N SER A 104 -9.67 11.41 -23.31
CA SER A 104 -10.22 12.68 -22.81
C SER A 104 -9.97 12.99 -21.33
N SER A 105 -9.49 12.02 -20.54
CA SER A 105 -9.22 12.22 -19.10
C SER A 105 -7.79 12.68 -18.80
N ILE A 106 -7.62 13.33 -17.64
CA ILE A 106 -6.31 13.49 -17.00
C ILE A 106 -6.02 12.18 -16.26
N LYS A 107 -4.92 11.52 -16.64
CA LYS A 107 -4.49 10.26 -16.02
C LYS A 107 -3.42 10.54 -14.98
N MET A 108 -3.56 9.91 -13.84
CA MET A 108 -2.58 9.92 -12.77
C MET A 108 -2.27 8.49 -12.39
N SER A 109 -1.00 8.13 -12.32
CA SER A 109 -0.56 6.88 -11.71
C SER A 109 0.04 7.20 -10.35
N ASN A 110 -0.38 6.47 -9.32
CA ASN A 110 0.30 6.47 -8.03
C ASN A 110 1.13 5.20 -7.95
N GLU A 111 2.34 5.26 -8.48
CA GLU A 111 3.29 4.16 -8.32
C GLU A 111 3.83 4.18 -6.88
N PRO A 112 3.89 3.01 -6.20
CA PRO A 112 4.52 2.95 -4.90
C PRO A 112 5.97 3.44 -5.02
N PRO A 113 6.51 4.10 -3.98
CA PRO A 113 7.88 4.59 -3.99
C PRO A 113 8.85 3.47 -4.41
N ALA A 114 9.67 3.71 -5.42
CA ALA A 114 10.58 2.67 -5.90
C ALA A 114 11.80 2.52 -4.98
N GLY A 115 12.09 1.28 -4.58
CA GLY A 115 13.29 0.91 -3.84
C GLY A 115 13.02 0.64 -2.36
N LEU A 116 13.84 -0.26 -1.79
CA LEU A 116 13.72 -0.71 -0.40
C LEU A 116 13.65 0.44 0.60
N ARG A 117 14.50 1.46 0.44
CA ARG A 117 14.51 2.63 1.32
C ARG A 117 13.17 3.37 1.32
N ALA A 118 12.59 3.56 0.15
CA ALA A 118 11.39 4.36 -0.01
C ALA A 118 10.16 3.62 0.53
N ASN A 119 10.06 2.31 0.27
CA ASN A 119 9.04 1.45 0.86
C ASN A 119 9.17 1.36 2.39
N LEU A 120 10.39 1.18 2.91
CA LEU A 120 10.61 1.11 4.36
C LEU A 120 10.25 2.43 5.06
N ARG A 121 10.61 3.57 4.46
CA ARG A 121 10.20 4.89 4.95
C ARG A 121 8.69 5.07 4.93
N ARG A 122 8.02 4.60 3.88
CA ARG A 122 6.55 4.58 3.81
C ARG A 122 5.95 3.73 4.92
N SER A 123 6.45 2.52 5.14
CA SER A 123 6.00 1.64 6.24
C SER A 123 6.06 2.34 7.59
N TYR A 124 7.15 3.04 7.90
CA TYR A 124 7.29 3.78 9.16
C TYR A 124 6.34 4.98 9.28
N ALA A 125 5.88 5.55 8.17
CA ALA A 125 4.93 6.66 8.17
C ALA A 125 3.45 6.21 8.41
N LEU A 126 3.16 4.92 8.30
CA LEU A 126 1.80 4.37 8.43
C LEU A 126 1.41 4.11 9.90
N ASP A 127 0.11 4.21 10.19
CA ASP A 127 -0.46 3.72 11.44
C ASP A 127 -0.35 2.19 11.53
N PRO A 128 0.03 1.61 12.68
CA PRO A 128 0.30 2.29 13.96
C PRO A 128 1.77 2.66 14.21
N ILE A 129 2.68 2.41 13.25
CA ILE A 129 4.13 2.60 13.45
C ILE A 129 4.48 4.08 13.72
N SER A 130 3.84 5.00 13.00
CA SER A 130 4.08 6.44 13.14
C SER A 130 3.49 7.05 14.42
N ASN A 131 2.67 6.31 15.17
CA ASN A 131 2.12 6.76 16.45
C ASN A 131 3.17 6.58 17.57
N PRO A 132 3.68 7.66 18.19
CA PRO A 132 4.70 7.58 19.23
C PRO A 132 4.27 6.77 20.46
N GLU A 133 2.99 6.87 20.85
CA GLU A 133 2.45 6.12 22.00
C GLU A 133 2.49 4.62 21.70
N PHE A 134 2.05 4.22 20.50
CA PHE A 134 2.12 2.82 20.10
C PHE A 134 3.56 2.33 20.03
N PHE A 135 4.45 3.10 19.39
CA PHE A 135 5.86 2.74 19.17
C PHE A 135 6.62 2.50 20.48
N GLU A 136 6.29 3.26 21.54
CA GLU A 136 6.94 3.17 22.86
C GLU A 136 6.17 2.29 23.87
N SER A 137 4.97 1.79 23.53
CA SER A 137 4.11 1.08 24.49
C SER A 137 4.45 -0.40 24.76
N CYS A 138 5.29 -1.03 23.94
CA CYS A 138 5.54 -2.47 24.09
C CYS A 138 6.41 -2.78 25.33
N PRO A 139 6.05 -3.74 26.20
CA PRO A 139 6.81 -4.07 27.41
C PRO A 139 8.18 -4.70 27.11
N LYS A 140 8.44 -5.12 25.87
CA LYS A 140 9.72 -5.66 25.40
C LYS A 140 10.28 -4.78 24.28
N PRO A 141 10.73 -3.54 24.58
CA PRO A 141 11.03 -2.54 23.56
C PRO A 141 12.12 -2.99 22.58
N ARG A 142 13.21 -3.58 23.07
CA ARG A 142 14.25 -4.20 22.23
C ARG A 142 13.68 -5.18 21.20
N ALA A 143 12.92 -6.16 21.68
CA ALA A 143 12.39 -7.22 20.83
C ALA A 143 11.37 -6.68 19.84
N PHE A 144 10.47 -5.80 20.29
CA PHE A 144 9.47 -5.17 19.45
C PHE A 144 10.10 -4.35 18.35
N LYS A 145 11.00 -3.42 18.68
CA LYS A 145 11.57 -2.49 17.70
C LYS A 145 12.50 -3.20 16.70
N ALA A 146 13.24 -4.22 17.13
CA ALA A 146 14.06 -5.04 16.23
C ALA A 146 13.22 -5.87 15.26
N LEU A 147 12.20 -6.58 15.77
CA LEU A 147 11.31 -7.39 14.93
C LEU A 147 10.40 -6.53 14.04
N LEU A 148 9.99 -5.35 14.51
CA LEU A 148 9.22 -4.38 13.74
C LEU A 148 10.02 -3.88 12.53
N TYR A 149 11.29 -3.52 12.73
CA TYR A 149 12.16 -3.13 11.62
C TYR A 149 12.34 -4.29 10.63
N GLY A 150 12.56 -5.52 11.14
CA GLY A 150 12.64 -6.72 10.32
C GLY A 150 11.38 -6.99 9.50
N LEU A 151 10.19 -6.81 10.09
CA LEU A 151 8.90 -6.94 9.42
C LEU A 151 8.69 -5.87 8.35
N ALA A 152 9.00 -4.62 8.66
CA ALA A 152 8.89 -3.52 7.71
C ALA A 152 9.88 -3.69 6.54
N PHE A 153 11.08 -4.21 6.82
CA PHE A 153 12.05 -4.57 5.78
C PHE A 153 11.53 -5.71 4.91
N MET A 154 10.98 -6.78 5.51
CA MET A 154 10.37 -7.88 4.76
C MET A 154 9.24 -7.38 3.87
N HIS A 155 8.36 -6.53 4.38
CA HIS A 155 7.27 -5.92 3.62
C HIS A 155 7.78 -5.12 2.41
N ALA A 156 8.76 -4.24 2.63
CA ALA A 156 9.41 -3.50 1.56
C ALA A 156 10.07 -4.43 0.53
N PHE A 157 10.68 -5.51 1.00
CA PHE A 157 11.36 -6.50 0.16
C PHE A 157 10.40 -7.28 -0.72
N VAL A 158 9.32 -7.84 -0.17
CA VAL A 158 8.35 -8.61 -0.96
C VAL A 158 7.64 -7.76 -2.01
N GLN A 159 7.43 -6.47 -1.72
CA GLN A 159 6.90 -5.49 -2.68
C GLN A 159 7.88 -5.21 -3.83
N GLU A 160 9.16 -4.94 -3.53
CA GLU A 160 10.18 -4.70 -4.56
C GLU A 160 10.44 -5.95 -5.40
N ARG A 161 10.45 -7.13 -4.77
CA ARG A 161 10.73 -8.41 -5.42
C ARG A 161 9.77 -8.71 -6.57
N ARG A 162 8.55 -8.19 -6.51
CA ARG A 162 7.54 -8.33 -7.58
C ARG A 162 7.97 -7.72 -8.92
N LYS A 163 8.86 -6.74 -8.92
CA LYS A 163 9.36 -6.09 -10.15
C LYS A 163 10.19 -7.03 -11.02
N PHE A 164 10.67 -8.16 -10.47
CA PHE A 164 11.51 -9.12 -11.17
C PHE A 164 10.72 -10.26 -11.83
N GLY A 165 9.39 -10.13 -11.94
CA GLY A 165 8.55 -11.13 -12.58
C GLY A 165 8.75 -12.53 -11.98
N PRO A 166 8.81 -13.60 -12.79
CA PRO A 166 8.99 -14.98 -12.32
C PRO A 166 10.28 -15.24 -11.52
N MET A 167 11.32 -14.40 -11.64
CA MET A 167 12.51 -14.51 -10.79
C MET A 167 12.26 -14.00 -9.37
N GLY A 168 11.30 -13.09 -9.23
CA GLY A 168 10.83 -12.58 -7.96
C GLY A 168 9.77 -13.49 -7.33
N TRP A 169 8.66 -13.66 -8.04
CA TRP A 169 7.50 -14.46 -7.67
C TRP A 169 6.92 -15.14 -8.91
N ASN A 170 6.50 -16.40 -8.79
CA ASN A 170 5.79 -17.08 -9.89
C ASN A 170 4.47 -16.38 -10.20
N ILE A 171 3.75 -15.91 -9.17
CA ILE A 171 2.50 -15.16 -9.30
C ILE A 171 2.67 -13.74 -8.73
N PRO A 172 2.21 -12.67 -9.43
CA PRO A 172 2.41 -11.30 -8.99
C PRO A 172 1.44 -10.90 -7.86
N TYR A 173 1.66 -11.40 -6.65
CA TYR A 173 0.85 -11.08 -5.47
C TYR A 173 0.89 -9.58 -5.14
N GLY A 174 -0.26 -9.01 -4.81
CA GLY A 174 -0.32 -7.67 -4.24
C GLY A 174 -0.22 -7.76 -2.73
N PHE A 175 0.94 -7.47 -2.14
CA PHE A 175 1.07 -7.26 -0.69
C PHE A 175 0.81 -5.79 -0.38
N ASP A 176 -0.10 -5.49 0.55
CA ASP A 176 -0.54 -4.13 0.84
C ASP A 176 -0.33 -3.71 2.30
N ASP A 177 -0.59 -2.43 2.56
CA ASP A 177 -0.43 -1.80 3.87
C ASP A 177 -1.30 -2.48 4.95
N GLY A 178 -2.37 -3.18 4.57
CA GLY A 178 -3.23 -3.96 5.46
C GLY A 178 -2.50 -5.17 6.06
N ASP A 179 -1.73 -5.89 5.24
CA ASP A 179 -0.92 -7.05 5.67
C ASP A 179 0.13 -6.63 6.70
N LEU A 180 0.80 -5.50 6.46
CA LEU A 180 1.74 -4.92 7.40
C LEU A 180 1.04 -4.50 8.69
N ARG A 181 -0.05 -3.75 8.59
CA ARG A 181 -0.75 -3.18 9.74
C ARG A 181 -1.24 -4.25 10.72
N ILE A 182 -1.84 -5.34 10.21
CA ILE A 182 -2.29 -6.44 11.08
C ILE A 182 -1.10 -7.17 11.72
N SER A 183 -0.03 -7.40 10.95
CA SER A 183 1.18 -8.06 11.43
C SER A 183 1.89 -7.26 12.53
N VAL A 184 1.93 -5.93 12.42
CA VAL A 184 2.51 -5.04 13.45
C VAL A 184 1.70 -5.09 14.75
N ARG A 185 0.37 -5.08 14.66
CA ARG A 185 -0.50 -5.17 15.83
C ARG A 185 -0.37 -6.53 16.53
N GLN A 186 -0.32 -7.61 15.76
CA GLN A 186 -0.11 -8.96 16.30
C GLN A 186 1.28 -9.12 16.90
N LEU A 187 2.32 -8.56 16.27
CA LEU A 187 3.67 -8.54 16.85
C LEU A 187 3.67 -7.90 18.23
N HIS A 188 3.05 -6.73 18.37
CA HIS A 188 2.93 -6.03 19.65
C HIS A 188 2.18 -6.88 20.69
N MET A 189 1.01 -7.40 20.33
CA MET A 189 0.16 -8.24 21.18
C MET A 189 0.90 -9.50 21.66
N TYR A 190 1.52 -10.26 20.75
CA TYR A 190 2.25 -11.48 21.11
C TYR A 190 3.41 -11.21 22.07
N LEU A 191 4.13 -10.10 21.87
CA LEU A 191 5.21 -9.70 22.76
C LEU A 191 4.71 -9.20 24.11
N ALA A 192 3.52 -8.59 24.18
CA ALA A 192 2.92 -8.14 25.43
C ALA A 192 2.43 -9.31 26.29
N GLU A 193 1.84 -10.34 25.67
CA GLU A 193 1.17 -11.44 26.37
C GLU A 193 2.08 -12.62 26.72
N SER A 194 3.16 -12.82 25.96
CA SER A 194 4.06 -13.97 26.15
C SER A 194 5.23 -13.62 27.08
N PRO A 195 5.70 -14.51 27.97
CA PRO A 195 6.88 -14.25 28.79
C PRO A 195 8.16 -14.12 27.94
N GLU A 196 8.30 -14.98 26.94
CA GLU A 196 9.40 -14.99 25.98
C GLU A 196 8.91 -14.59 24.58
N VAL A 197 9.84 -14.36 23.64
CA VAL A 197 9.48 -14.02 22.26
C VAL A 197 8.98 -15.27 21.53
N PRO A 198 7.69 -15.33 21.11
CA PRO A 198 7.11 -16.54 20.54
C PRO A 198 7.38 -16.61 19.02
N PHE A 199 8.64 -16.86 18.64
CA PHE A 199 9.08 -16.83 17.24
C PHE A 199 8.25 -17.71 16.31
N ASP A 200 7.87 -18.93 16.74
CA ASP A 200 7.10 -19.84 15.89
C ASP A 200 5.67 -19.36 15.67
N ALA A 201 5.02 -18.82 16.70
CA ALA A 201 3.68 -18.22 16.57
C ALA A 201 3.72 -16.98 15.66
N LEU A 202 4.74 -16.14 15.81
CA LEU A 202 4.95 -14.96 14.95
C LEU A 202 5.18 -15.36 13.49
N LYS A 203 6.07 -16.34 13.24
CA LYS A 203 6.35 -16.84 11.89
C LYS A 203 5.09 -17.44 11.25
N TYR A 204 4.31 -18.21 12.01
CA TYR A 204 3.06 -18.78 11.51
C TYR A 204 2.03 -17.70 11.20
N SER A 205 1.77 -16.79 12.15
CA SER A 205 0.79 -15.72 11.96
C SER A 205 1.13 -14.81 10.77
N ILE A 206 2.39 -14.40 10.64
CA ILE A 206 2.81 -13.48 9.57
C ILE A 206 2.97 -14.23 8.23
N GLY A 207 3.69 -15.35 8.24
CA GLY A 207 4.08 -16.09 7.04
C GLY A 207 2.96 -16.96 6.47
N GLU A 208 2.15 -17.60 7.33
CA GLU A 208 1.08 -18.49 6.88
C GLU A 208 -0.26 -17.76 6.75
N CYS A 209 -0.60 -16.89 7.71
CA CYS A 209 -1.92 -16.26 7.74
C CYS A 209 -1.95 -14.91 7.02
N ASN A 210 -1.13 -13.94 7.44
CA ASN A 210 -1.26 -12.56 6.98
C ASN A 210 -0.76 -12.39 5.53
N TYR A 211 0.52 -12.67 5.29
CA TYR A 211 1.10 -12.61 3.95
C TYR A 211 0.80 -13.90 3.17
N GLY A 212 0.90 -15.04 3.85
CA GLY A 212 0.62 -16.33 3.27
C GLY A 212 -0.80 -16.46 2.73
N GLY A 213 -1.80 -15.86 3.37
CA GLY A 213 -3.19 -15.92 2.87
C GLY A 213 -3.35 -15.45 1.42
N ARG A 214 -2.41 -14.66 0.89
CA ARG A 214 -2.37 -14.22 -0.51
C ARG A 214 -1.62 -15.15 -1.45
N VAL A 215 -0.69 -15.95 -0.92
CA VAL A 215 0.25 -16.76 -1.70
C VAL A 215 -0.34 -18.14 -1.98
N THR A 216 -0.58 -18.39 -3.26
CA THR A 216 -1.25 -19.59 -3.79
C THR A 216 -0.31 -20.64 -4.39
N ASP A 217 0.93 -20.28 -4.74
CA ASP A 217 1.94 -21.19 -5.29
C ASP A 217 2.84 -21.72 -4.16
N ASP A 218 3.10 -23.03 -4.17
CA ASP A 218 3.87 -23.70 -3.10
C ASP A 218 5.33 -23.23 -3.03
N LYS A 219 5.94 -22.88 -4.17
CA LYS A 219 7.34 -22.42 -4.21
C LYS A 219 7.43 -20.98 -3.72
N ASP A 220 6.49 -20.14 -4.11
CA ASP A 220 6.34 -18.78 -3.59
C ASP A 220 6.06 -18.81 -2.08
N ARG A 221 5.22 -19.73 -1.60
CA ARG A 221 4.94 -19.91 -0.16
C ARG A 221 6.21 -20.27 0.60
N ARG A 222 6.99 -21.23 0.09
CA ARG A 222 8.29 -21.59 0.65
C ARG A 222 9.25 -20.41 0.68
N LEU A 223 9.30 -19.62 -0.40
CA LEU A 223 10.15 -18.43 -0.49
C LEU A 223 9.77 -17.40 0.56
N LEU A 224 8.49 -17.02 0.67
CA LEU A 224 7.97 -16.09 1.67
C LEU A 224 8.40 -16.51 3.09
N ASN A 225 8.16 -17.78 3.43
CA ASN A 225 8.48 -18.31 4.74
C ASN A 225 9.99 -18.37 5.01
N THR A 226 10.79 -18.60 3.98
CA THR A 226 12.26 -18.57 4.08
C THR A 226 12.75 -17.15 4.37
N ILE A 227 12.23 -16.15 3.66
CA ILE A 227 12.54 -14.73 3.89
C ILE A 227 12.20 -14.37 5.34
N LEU A 228 10.99 -14.71 5.80
CA LEU A 228 10.56 -14.41 7.17
C LEU A 228 11.43 -15.13 8.21
N SER A 229 11.73 -16.41 8.01
CA SER A 229 12.54 -17.21 8.95
C SER A 229 13.99 -16.73 9.04
N ASN A 230 14.53 -16.17 7.96
CA ASN A 230 15.86 -15.56 7.98
C ASN A 230 15.93 -14.30 8.84
N ILE A 231 14.79 -13.64 9.08
CA ILE A 231 14.67 -12.41 9.89
C ILE A 231 14.21 -12.75 11.31
N TYR A 232 13.14 -13.53 11.45
CA TYR A 232 12.49 -13.88 12.72
C TYR A 232 13.19 -15.07 13.38
N ARG A 233 14.37 -14.81 13.95
CA ARG A 233 15.18 -15.77 14.68
C ARG A 233 15.92 -15.11 15.86
N PRO A 234 16.33 -15.85 16.90
CA PRO A 234 16.87 -15.28 18.14
C PRO A 234 18.04 -14.30 17.95
N GLU A 235 18.84 -14.48 16.90
CA GLU A 235 19.99 -13.65 16.57
C GLU A 235 19.65 -12.18 16.34
N ILE A 236 18.41 -11.87 15.93
CA ILE A 236 17.95 -10.48 15.75
C ILE A 236 17.90 -9.68 17.06
N LEU A 237 17.89 -10.38 18.19
CA LEU A 237 17.84 -9.79 19.53
C LEU A 237 19.22 -9.64 20.16
N THR A 238 20.28 -10.11 19.51
CA THR A 238 21.64 -10.06 20.06
C THR A 238 22.21 -8.63 20.03
N GLU A 239 23.34 -8.41 20.71
CA GLU A 239 24.06 -7.11 20.68
C GLU A 239 24.85 -6.91 19.38
N VAL A 240 25.00 -7.96 18.58
CA VAL A 240 25.69 -7.89 17.29
C VAL A 240 24.72 -7.30 16.27
N PRO A 241 25.12 -6.30 15.46
CA PRO A 241 24.25 -5.73 14.45
C PRO A 241 23.70 -6.80 13.51
N PHE A 242 22.38 -6.99 13.52
CA PHE A 242 21.74 -8.05 12.76
C PHE A 242 21.67 -7.66 11.28
N LYS A 243 22.39 -8.41 10.44
CA LYS A 243 22.46 -8.17 9.00
C LYS A 243 21.24 -8.77 8.30
N LEU A 244 20.54 -7.96 7.52
CA LEU A 244 19.40 -8.34 6.67
C LEU A 244 19.83 -8.68 5.24
N SER A 245 21.10 -8.45 4.90
CA SER A 245 21.68 -8.67 3.58
C SER A 245 23.11 -9.21 3.71
N ALA A 246 23.59 -9.91 2.68
CA ALA A 246 24.93 -10.48 2.66
C ALA A 246 26.03 -9.40 2.72
N SER A 247 25.85 -8.26 2.06
CA SER A 247 26.82 -7.15 2.13
C SER A 247 26.91 -6.48 3.49
N GLY A 248 25.92 -6.68 4.36
CA GLY A 248 25.83 -5.95 5.63
C GLY A 248 25.49 -4.47 5.46
N THR A 249 25.01 -4.06 4.28
CA THR A 249 24.49 -2.71 4.04
C THR A 249 23.17 -2.50 4.78
N TYR A 250 22.31 -3.52 4.76
CA TYR A 250 21.03 -3.51 5.44
C TYR A 250 21.17 -4.20 6.79
N VAL A 251 20.98 -3.43 7.86
CA VAL A 251 21.19 -3.86 9.24
C VAL A 251 20.03 -3.35 10.09
N VAL A 252 19.60 -4.15 11.06
CA VAL A 252 18.61 -3.74 12.06
C VAL A 252 19.27 -2.73 13.01
N PRO A 253 18.71 -1.51 13.16
CA PRO A 253 19.22 -0.54 14.10
C PRO A 253 19.11 -1.05 15.55
N LEU A 254 20.07 -0.65 16.39
CA LEU A 254 19.97 -0.86 17.84
C LEU A 254 18.72 -0.15 18.38
N GLU A 255 18.27 -0.58 19.57
CA GLU A 255 17.12 0.02 20.24
C GLU A 255 17.31 1.53 20.41
N GLY A 256 16.31 2.30 19.96
CA GLY A 256 16.31 3.76 20.05
C GLY A 256 14.91 4.35 19.92
N ASP A 257 14.87 5.68 19.82
CA ASP A 257 13.64 6.42 19.55
C ASP A 257 13.18 6.24 18.09
N TYR A 258 11.92 6.53 17.81
CA TYR A 258 11.37 6.49 16.44
C TYR A 258 12.24 7.27 15.43
N ALA A 259 12.79 8.40 15.84
CA ALA A 259 13.66 9.22 14.99
C ALA A 259 14.97 8.52 14.60
N SER A 260 15.55 7.69 15.48
CA SER A 260 16.75 6.90 15.18
C SER A 260 16.53 5.90 14.04
N TYR A 261 15.37 5.24 14.01
CA TYR A 261 15.00 4.34 12.93
C TYR A 261 14.81 5.10 11.62
N LEU A 262 14.14 6.26 11.63
CA LEU A 262 14.03 7.10 10.43
C LEU A 262 15.39 7.57 9.91
N ARG A 263 16.33 7.93 10.81
CA ARG A 263 17.70 8.28 10.42
C ARG A 263 18.39 7.09 9.76
N ALA A 264 18.30 5.89 10.34
CA ALA A 264 18.89 4.68 9.76
C ALA A 264 18.31 4.36 8.38
N ILE A 265 16.99 4.48 8.20
CA ILE A 265 16.31 4.28 6.91
C ILE A 265 16.83 5.28 5.87
N ASN A 266 16.98 6.55 6.24
CA ASN A 266 17.45 7.58 5.32
C ASN A 266 18.89 7.37 4.84
N MET A 267 19.71 6.67 5.62
CA MET A 267 21.09 6.31 5.27
C MET A 267 21.19 5.11 4.31
N LEU A 268 20.09 4.40 4.06
CA LEU A 268 20.09 3.28 3.12
C LEU A 268 20.34 3.75 1.67
N PRO A 269 20.89 2.88 0.81
CA PRO A 269 21.04 3.18 -0.61
C PRO A 269 19.71 3.50 -1.28
N VAL A 270 19.72 4.48 -2.18
CA VAL A 270 18.55 4.81 -3.02
C VAL A 270 18.26 3.66 -3.98
N PHE A 271 19.32 3.10 -4.56
CA PHE A 271 19.29 2.02 -5.53
C PHE A 271 19.87 0.77 -4.86
N PRO A 272 19.04 -0.22 -4.51
CA PRO A 272 19.53 -1.48 -3.95
C PRO A 272 20.34 -2.26 -4.99
N GLN A 273 21.37 -2.97 -4.54
CA GLN A 273 22.09 -3.93 -5.38
C GLN A 273 21.26 -5.21 -5.55
N PRO A 274 21.44 -5.98 -6.65
CA PRO A 274 20.68 -7.22 -6.89
C PRO A 274 20.86 -8.32 -5.85
N GLU A 275 21.89 -8.21 -5.00
CA GLU A 275 22.15 -9.15 -3.89
C GLU A 275 21.09 -9.11 -2.78
N VAL A 276 20.27 -8.05 -2.75
CA VAL A 276 19.23 -7.84 -1.76
C VAL A 276 17.89 -8.23 -2.35
#